data_AF-A0A1G2WE54-F1
#
_entry.id   AF-A0A1G2WE54-F1
#
_cell.length_a   1.000
_cell.length_b   1.000
_cell.length_c   1.000
_cell.angle_alpha   90.00
_cell.angle_beta   90.00
_cell.angle_gamma   90.00
#
_symmetry.space_group_name_H-M   'P 1'
#
loop_
_entity.id
_entity.type
_entity.pdbx_description
1 polymer ?
#
loop_
_entity_poly.entity_id
_entity_poly.type
_entity_poly.pdbx_seq_one_letter_code
_entity_poly.pdbx_strand_id
1 'polypeptide(L)'
;IDGDGILVTRENDFAVPLATPVTIKPGKDCIVVDGVNYRRLVFSASSAVYVNGKPYRGVAEISSADKGLLVVNELALEDYLVGLINCEISSSWPIDAIKAQAVIARSYALNRKAIRKNAAYHLESTVIDQVYDGCLIEDSRAHRGVSETAGEVLTFNGSIIQAFYFSACGGKTEASENVWGAALPYLKGVDCQYCLTSTSSVWEQTLALKDIEDRLRGAGYNVVGVTDIKAGTRNHRGRLKNVLIVSSRGELSVTGEQFRRAVGYGVVKSTNFSVKVSRGEASFSGLGNGHGVGLCQWGSKQRAQDGFNYEEILSYYYPGTVIKQFSEIR
;
A
#
# COMPACT_ATOMS: atom_id res chain seq x y z
N ILE A 1 1.08 25.24 2.81
CA ILE A 1 1.88 24.65 3.90
C ILE A 1 1.79 25.55 5.10
N ASP A 2 1.56 25.00 6.28
CA ASP A 2 1.43 25.75 7.53
C ASP A 2 2.05 24.96 8.70
N GLY A 3 2.11 25.54 9.89
CA GLY A 3 2.57 24.89 11.11
C GLY A 3 3.07 25.87 12.17
N ASP A 4 2.95 25.47 13.43
CA ASP A 4 3.41 26.29 14.56
C ASP A 4 4.95 26.35 14.60
N GLY A 5 5.47 27.58 14.53
CA GLY A 5 6.91 27.84 14.53
C GLY A 5 7.60 27.28 13.29
N ILE A 6 6.94 27.35 12.12
CA ILE A 6 7.49 26.80 10.89
C ILE A 6 8.85 27.44 10.54
N LEU A 7 9.80 26.60 10.16
CA LEU A 7 11.07 26.99 9.57
C LEU A 7 11.12 26.44 8.15
N VAL A 8 11.43 27.32 7.19
CA VAL A 8 11.58 26.98 5.79
C VAL A 8 13.03 27.16 5.38
N THR A 9 13.62 26.14 4.75
CA THR A 9 14.99 26.19 4.23
C THR A 9 15.06 25.80 2.76
N ARG A 10 16.13 26.25 2.10
CA ARG A 10 16.53 25.78 0.76
C ARG A 10 17.32 24.47 0.87
N GLU A 11 17.69 23.90 -0.28
CA GLU A 11 18.51 22.67 -0.36
C GLU A 11 19.92 22.78 0.25
N ASN A 12 20.36 23.99 0.57
CA ASN A 12 21.65 24.30 1.19
C ASN A 12 21.47 24.84 2.62
N ASP A 13 20.34 24.53 3.25
CA ASP A 13 19.99 24.85 4.65
C ASP A 13 19.88 26.36 4.98
N PHE A 14 19.97 27.26 3.99
CA PHE A 14 19.67 28.67 4.21
C PHE A 14 18.18 28.88 4.44
N ALA A 15 17.86 29.57 5.54
CA ALA A 15 16.49 29.93 5.89
C ALA A 15 15.85 30.88 4.87
N VAL A 16 14.57 30.67 4.61
CA VAL A 16 13.74 31.52 3.75
C VAL A 16 12.60 32.11 4.59
N PRO A 17 12.53 33.43 4.76
CA PRO A 17 11.44 34.05 5.49
C PRO A 17 10.17 34.01 4.64
N LEU A 18 9.22 33.14 4.99
CA LEU A 18 7.91 33.03 4.35
C LEU A 18 6.80 33.17 5.39
N ALA A 19 5.75 33.91 5.05
CA ALA A 19 4.54 33.98 5.86
C ALA A 19 3.66 32.74 5.61
N THR A 20 3.07 32.18 6.66
CA THR A 20 2.10 31.10 6.53
C THR A 20 0.67 31.61 6.39
N PRO A 21 -0.22 30.88 5.68
CA PRO A 21 0.07 29.63 4.95
C PRO A 21 0.82 29.88 3.65
N VAL A 22 1.87 29.09 3.41
CA VAL A 22 2.68 29.16 2.18
C VAL A 22 1.95 28.47 1.03
N THR A 23 1.68 29.20 -0.04
CA THR A 23 1.12 28.64 -1.28
C THR A 23 2.25 28.35 -2.27
N ILE A 24 2.31 27.12 -2.76
CA ILE A 24 3.36 26.65 -3.67
C ILE A 24 2.73 26.27 -5.00
N LYS A 25 3.28 26.78 -6.11
CA LYS A 25 2.85 26.46 -7.46
C LYS A 25 3.95 25.73 -8.23
N PRO A 26 3.62 24.78 -9.11
CA PRO A 26 4.61 24.17 -9.99
C PRO A 26 5.10 25.19 -11.03
N GLY A 27 6.41 25.20 -11.27
CA GLY A 27 7.06 25.90 -12.37
C GLY A 27 7.84 24.93 -13.26
N LYS A 28 8.47 25.44 -14.32
CA LYS A 28 9.34 24.61 -15.18
C LYS A 28 10.65 24.31 -14.43
N ASP A 29 10.83 23.05 -14.04
CA ASP A 29 12.00 22.56 -13.30
C ASP A 29 12.22 23.27 -11.94
N CYS A 30 11.18 23.90 -11.38
CA CYS A 30 11.22 24.63 -10.12
C CYS A 30 9.85 24.67 -9.44
N ILE A 31 9.80 25.11 -8.19
CA ILE A 31 8.59 25.51 -7.48
C ILE A 31 8.57 27.03 -7.33
N VAL A 32 7.38 27.62 -7.35
CA VAL A 32 7.17 29.06 -7.27
C VAL A 32 6.44 29.40 -5.98
N VAL A 33 7.02 30.29 -5.17
CA VAL A 33 6.44 30.84 -3.95
C VAL A 33 6.59 32.35 -3.98
N ASP A 34 5.48 33.08 -3.84
CA ASP A 34 5.44 34.56 -3.89
C ASP A 34 6.19 35.18 -5.09
N GLY A 35 6.12 34.51 -6.25
CA GLY A 35 6.79 34.92 -7.49
C GLY A 35 8.29 34.59 -7.55
N VAL A 36 8.86 33.99 -6.51
CA VAL A 36 10.26 33.56 -6.47
C VAL A 36 10.37 32.07 -6.81
N ASN A 37 11.35 31.75 -7.64
CA ASN A 37 11.64 30.37 -8.04
C ASN A 37 12.60 29.70 -7.05
N TYR A 38 12.24 28.52 -6.59
CA TYR A 38 13.06 27.65 -5.76
C TYR A 38 13.21 26.30 -6.45
N ARG A 39 14.38 25.66 -6.32
CA ARG A 39 14.54 24.28 -6.77
C ARG A 39 13.78 23.33 -5.84
N ARG A 40 13.91 23.57 -4.55
CA ARG A 40 13.35 22.76 -3.46
C ARG A 40 13.17 23.64 -2.23
N LEU A 41 12.16 23.35 -1.44
CA LEU A 41 12.00 23.91 -0.09
C LEU A 41 11.73 22.78 0.89
N VAL A 42 12.34 22.87 2.08
CA VAL A 42 12.10 21.97 3.20
C VAL A 42 11.38 22.75 4.28
N PHE A 43 10.25 22.20 4.72
CA PHE A 43 9.41 22.78 5.76
C PHE A 43 9.53 21.91 7.01
N SER A 44 9.86 22.53 8.13
CA SER A 44 9.92 21.90 9.45
C SER A 44 9.09 22.70 10.44
N ALA A 45 8.44 22.04 11.39
CA ALA A 45 7.63 22.70 12.40
C ALA A 45 7.86 22.03 13.75
N SER A 46 7.52 22.75 14.83
CA SER A 46 7.72 22.26 16.20
C SER A 46 6.91 21.01 16.53
N SER A 47 5.71 20.88 15.97
CA SER A 47 4.78 19.77 16.21
C SER A 47 4.50 18.98 14.92
N ALA A 48 3.87 19.63 13.95
CA ALA A 48 3.54 19.04 12.66
C ALA A 48 3.56 20.09 11.54
N VAL A 49 3.97 19.66 10.35
CA VAL A 49 3.82 20.43 9.12
C VAL A 49 2.47 20.10 8.49
N TYR A 50 1.68 21.13 8.20
CA TYR A 50 0.37 20.96 7.58
C TYR A 50 0.49 21.12 6.06
N VAL A 51 0.29 20.03 5.32
CA VAL A 51 0.21 20.02 3.86
C VAL A 51 -1.26 19.95 3.46
N ASN A 52 -1.81 21.00 2.86
CA ASN A 52 -3.23 21.09 2.49
C ASN A 52 -4.19 20.74 3.66
N GLY A 53 -3.90 21.27 4.85
CA GLY A 53 -4.70 21.07 6.07
C GLY A 53 -4.44 19.74 6.79
N LYS A 54 -3.54 18.91 6.28
CA LYS A 54 -3.24 17.58 6.81
C LYS A 54 -1.90 17.57 7.57
N PRO A 55 -1.86 17.14 8.83
CA PRO A 55 -0.65 17.19 9.65
C PRO A 55 0.29 16.02 9.38
N TYR A 56 1.58 16.32 9.28
CA TYR A 56 2.67 15.36 9.11
C TYR A 56 3.78 15.64 10.13
N ARG A 57 4.31 14.58 10.75
CA ARG A 57 5.52 14.65 11.60
C ARG A 57 6.77 14.89 10.77
N GLY A 58 7.85 15.29 11.42
CA GLY A 58 9.15 15.51 10.78
C GLY A 58 9.11 16.71 9.85
N VAL A 59 9.58 16.53 8.61
CA VAL A 59 9.68 17.59 7.61
C VAL A 59 8.93 17.25 6.33
N ALA A 60 8.51 18.28 5.60
CA ALA A 60 7.98 18.16 4.26
C ALA A 60 8.96 18.79 3.27
N GLU A 61 9.55 17.98 2.40
CA GLU A 61 10.31 18.46 1.25
C GLU A 61 9.36 18.63 0.06
N ILE A 62 9.45 19.78 -0.62
CA ILE A 62 8.63 20.09 -1.78
C ILE A 62 9.53 20.48 -2.95
N SER A 63 9.34 19.82 -4.08
CA SER A 63 10.02 20.10 -5.34
C SER A 63 9.06 19.96 -6.52
N SER A 64 9.51 20.35 -7.71
CA SER A 64 8.79 20.06 -8.95
C SER A 64 8.98 18.60 -9.37
N ALA A 65 8.03 18.09 -10.15
CA ALA A 65 8.07 16.81 -10.84
C ALA A 65 7.25 16.89 -12.14
N ASP A 66 7.41 15.90 -13.03
CA ASP A 66 6.76 15.88 -14.36
C ASP A 66 5.25 16.10 -14.33
N LYS A 67 4.59 15.69 -13.24
CA LYS A 67 3.12 15.79 -13.06
C LYS A 67 2.71 16.89 -12.06
N GLY A 68 3.58 17.83 -11.76
CA GLY A 68 3.30 18.96 -10.86
C GLY A 68 4.31 19.06 -9.71
N LEU A 69 3.83 18.86 -8.48
CA LEU A 69 4.66 18.91 -7.28
C LEU A 69 4.93 17.51 -6.75
N LEU A 70 6.16 17.28 -6.32
CA LEU A 70 6.52 16.16 -5.46
C LEU A 70 6.57 16.68 -4.02
N VAL A 71 5.84 16.00 -3.13
CA VAL A 71 5.86 16.26 -1.69
C VAL A 71 6.38 15.00 -1.00
N VAL A 72 7.53 15.10 -0.35
CA VAL A 72 8.15 14.00 0.40
C VAL A 72 8.07 14.34 1.88
N ASN A 73 7.37 13.50 2.65
CA ASN A 73 7.42 13.57 4.11
C ASN A 73 8.62 12.75 4.60
N GLU A 74 9.61 13.42 5.19
CA GLU A 74 10.75 12.77 5.83
C GLU A 74 10.56 12.79 7.34
N LEU A 75 10.65 11.61 7.96
CA LEU A 75 10.38 11.38 9.37
C LEU A 75 11.10 10.12 9.87
N ALA A 76 11.19 9.98 11.19
CA ALA A 76 11.71 8.78 11.81
C ALA A 76 10.83 7.56 11.49
N LEU A 77 11.44 6.40 11.34
CA LEU A 77 10.73 5.17 10.95
C LEU A 77 9.64 4.78 11.95
N GLU A 78 9.91 4.91 13.25
CA GLU A 78 8.91 4.56 14.27
C GLU A 78 7.71 5.52 14.25
N ASP A 79 7.92 6.83 14.05
CA ASP A 79 6.85 7.81 13.89
C ASP A 79 5.98 7.50 12.66
N TYR A 80 6.63 7.14 11.54
CA TYR A 80 5.94 6.68 10.34
C TYR A 80 5.04 5.47 10.63
N LEU A 81 5.55 4.49 11.39
CA LEU A 81 4.78 3.30 11.74
C LEU A 81 3.58 3.61 12.63
N VAL A 82 3.71 4.54 13.59
CA VAL A 82 2.57 4.95 14.44
C VAL A 82 1.46 5.56 13.60
N GLY A 83 1.79 6.49 12.68
CA GLY A 83 0.83 7.07 11.74
C GLY A 83 0.23 6.05 10.78
N LEU A 84 1.00 5.03 10.40
CA LEU A 84 0.58 3.98 9.46
C LEU A 84 -0.45 3.01 10.04
N ILE A 85 -0.37 2.65 11.33
CA ILE A 85 -1.23 1.59 11.91
C ILE A 85 -2.71 1.82 11.59
N ASN A 86 -3.23 3.02 11.87
CA ASN A 86 -4.64 3.35 11.66
C ASN A 86 -5.02 3.66 10.20
N CYS A 87 -4.03 3.79 9.31
CA CYS A 87 -4.25 3.82 7.87
C CYS A 87 -4.45 2.41 7.28
N GLU A 88 -3.82 1.39 7.88
CA GLU A 88 -3.78 0.03 7.35
C GLU A 88 -4.75 -0.93 8.05
N ILE A 89 -4.85 -0.83 9.37
CA ILE A 89 -5.72 -1.66 10.22
C ILE A 89 -6.38 -0.77 11.28
N SER A 90 -7.24 -1.32 12.12
CA SER A 90 -7.76 -0.56 13.27
C SER A 90 -6.93 -0.86 14.51
N SER A 91 -6.48 0.19 15.21
CA SER A 91 -5.87 0.07 16.54
C SER A 91 -6.81 -0.58 17.57
N SER A 92 -8.12 -0.65 17.33
CA SER A 92 -9.07 -1.40 18.18
C SER A 92 -8.88 -2.92 18.13
N TRP A 93 -8.14 -3.43 17.15
CA TRP A 93 -7.85 -4.86 17.04
C TRP A 93 -6.96 -5.35 18.20
N PRO A 94 -6.91 -6.68 18.45
CA PRO A 94 -6.02 -7.22 19.48
C PRO A 94 -4.58 -6.74 19.31
N ILE A 95 -3.88 -6.52 20.42
CA ILE A 95 -2.54 -5.90 20.39
C ILE A 95 -1.54 -6.71 19.56
N ASP A 96 -1.63 -8.05 19.56
CA ASP A 96 -0.77 -8.91 18.75
C ASP A 96 -0.98 -8.75 17.24
N ALA A 97 -2.19 -8.40 16.78
CA ALA A 97 -2.42 -8.05 15.39
C ALA A 97 -1.75 -6.71 15.02
N ILE A 98 -1.73 -5.74 15.95
CA ILE A 98 -1.06 -4.46 15.78
C ILE A 98 0.46 -4.65 15.76
N LYS A 99 1.01 -5.44 16.69
CA LYS A 99 2.42 -5.81 16.73
C LYS A 99 2.87 -6.51 15.44
N ALA A 100 2.09 -7.50 14.98
CA ALA A 100 2.38 -8.19 13.71
C ALA A 100 2.38 -7.19 12.54
N GLN A 101 1.43 -6.27 12.48
CA GLN A 101 1.40 -5.23 11.45
C GLN A 101 2.60 -4.28 11.56
N ALA A 102 3.02 -3.88 12.76
CA ALA A 102 4.18 -3.01 12.97
C ALA A 102 5.49 -3.65 12.47
N VAL A 103 5.75 -4.90 12.85
CA VAL A 103 6.96 -5.65 12.41
C VAL A 103 6.98 -5.81 10.89
N ILE A 104 5.85 -6.14 10.28
CA ILE A 104 5.74 -6.31 8.82
C ILE A 104 5.90 -4.98 8.09
N ALA A 105 5.24 -3.93 8.55
CA ALA A 105 5.35 -2.61 7.96
C ALA A 105 6.79 -2.09 8.07
N ARG A 106 7.46 -2.28 9.21
CA ARG A 106 8.88 -1.94 9.40
C ARG A 106 9.77 -2.69 8.42
N SER A 107 9.56 -4.00 8.29
CA SER A 107 10.33 -4.86 7.38
C SER A 107 10.16 -4.44 5.92
N TYR A 108 8.92 -4.14 5.51
CA TYR A 108 8.61 -3.65 4.16
C TYR A 108 9.29 -2.31 3.89
N ALA A 109 9.13 -1.34 4.79
CA ALA A 109 9.70 0.00 4.69
C ALA A 109 11.23 -0.03 4.54
N LEU A 110 11.91 -0.80 5.39
CA LEU A 110 13.38 -0.94 5.35
C LEU A 110 13.86 -1.66 4.09
N ASN A 111 13.18 -2.74 3.68
CA ASN A 111 13.52 -3.45 2.45
C ASN A 111 13.36 -2.54 1.21
N ARG A 112 12.25 -1.80 1.11
CA ARG A 112 12.01 -0.85 0.01
C ARG A 112 12.99 0.32 0.02
N LYS A 113 13.30 0.87 1.20
CA LYS A 113 14.33 1.91 1.36
C LYS A 113 15.68 1.44 0.84
N ALA A 114 16.10 0.21 1.14
CA ALA A 114 17.35 -0.34 0.65
C ALA A 114 17.38 -0.48 -0.89
N ILE A 115 16.27 -0.94 -1.49
CA ILE A 115 16.13 -1.06 -2.95
C ILE A 115 16.13 0.32 -3.63
N ARG A 116 15.49 1.31 -3.01
CA ARG A 116 15.31 2.67 -3.55
C ARG A 116 16.25 3.70 -2.91
N LYS A 117 17.42 3.29 -2.39
CA LYS A 117 18.32 4.16 -1.60
C LYS A 117 18.75 5.47 -2.26
N ASN A 118 18.72 5.54 -3.60
CA ASN A 118 19.11 6.70 -4.40
C ASN A 118 17.91 7.40 -5.05
N ALA A 119 16.68 6.97 -4.74
CA ALA A 119 15.47 7.60 -5.26
C ALA A 119 15.14 8.87 -4.45
N ALA A 120 14.35 9.77 -5.04
CA ALA A 120 13.90 10.98 -4.36
C ALA A 120 13.01 10.70 -3.14
N TYR A 121 12.36 9.54 -3.10
CA TYR A 121 11.59 9.04 -1.96
C TYR A 121 11.66 7.51 -1.93
N HIS A 122 11.42 6.93 -0.76
CA HIS A 122 11.57 5.49 -0.55
C HIS A 122 10.24 4.72 -0.63
N LEU A 123 9.13 5.35 -0.26
CA LEU A 123 7.80 4.75 -0.15
C LEU A 123 6.75 5.71 -0.72
N GLU A 124 5.79 5.18 -1.46
CA GLU A 124 4.55 5.87 -1.80
C GLU A 124 3.54 5.73 -0.66
N SER A 125 2.77 6.78 -0.38
CA SER A 125 1.75 6.80 0.69
C SER A 125 0.43 6.12 0.31
N THR A 126 0.44 5.28 -0.73
CA THR A 126 -0.75 4.65 -1.30
C THR A 126 -0.64 3.12 -1.24
N VAL A 127 -1.67 2.43 -1.73
CA VAL A 127 -1.69 0.96 -1.87
C VAL A 127 -0.60 0.38 -2.78
N ILE A 128 0.20 1.23 -3.45
CA ILE A 128 1.40 0.79 -4.19
C ILE A 128 2.49 0.31 -3.24
N ASP A 129 2.67 0.99 -2.10
CA ASP A 129 3.57 0.58 -1.04
C ASP A 129 2.79 0.35 0.25
N GLN A 130 2.57 1.41 1.03
CA GLN A 130 1.82 1.33 2.28
C GLN A 130 0.99 2.60 2.45
N VAL A 131 -0.25 2.43 2.90
CA VAL A 131 -1.14 3.58 3.11
C VAL A 131 -0.63 4.38 4.30
N TYR A 132 -0.33 5.66 4.07
CA TYR A 132 0.11 6.58 5.12
C TYR A 132 -0.50 7.94 4.88
N ASP A 133 -1.15 8.46 5.92
CA ASP A 133 -1.99 9.64 5.80
C ASP A 133 -1.65 10.64 6.93
N GLY A 134 -0.36 10.77 7.24
CA GLY A 134 0.12 11.69 8.28
C GLY A 134 -0.21 11.23 9.70
N CYS A 135 -0.20 12.18 10.65
CA CYS A 135 -0.28 11.89 12.08
C CYS A 135 -1.64 12.21 12.71
N LEU A 136 -2.68 12.49 11.92
CA LEU A 136 -3.98 12.92 12.43
C LEU A 136 -4.71 11.83 13.21
N ILE A 137 -4.54 10.57 12.81
CA ILE A 137 -5.27 9.42 13.36
C ILE A 137 -4.38 8.53 14.22
N GLU A 138 -3.30 9.06 14.79
CA GLU A 138 -2.46 8.34 15.75
C GLU A 138 -3.18 8.18 17.09
N ASP A 139 -2.93 7.06 17.78
CA ASP A 139 -3.42 6.84 19.14
C ASP A 139 -2.44 6.03 20.00
N SER A 140 -2.74 5.92 21.29
CA SER A 140 -1.88 5.25 22.25
C SER A 140 -1.74 3.74 22.01
N ARG A 141 -2.71 3.09 21.35
CA ARG A 141 -2.64 1.66 21.02
C ARG A 141 -1.77 1.41 19.80
N ALA A 142 -1.85 2.26 18.79
CA ALA A 142 -0.93 2.28 17.66
C ALA A 142 0.51 2.49 18.16
N HIS A 143 0.72 3.52 18.99
CA HIS A 143 2.02 3.79 19.61
C HIS A 143 2.53 2.59 20.39
N ARG A 144 1.69 1.98 21.24
CA ARG A 144 2.07 0.81 22.05
C ARG A 144 2.51 -0.37 21.19
N GLY A 145 1.77 -0.72 20.14
CA GLY A 145 2.12 -1.84 19.25
C GLY A 145 3.45 -1.63 18.53
N VAL A 146 3.72 -0.38 18.11
CA VAL A 146 4.99 0.00 17.48
C VAL A 146 6.14 -0.03 18.50
N SER A 147 5.96 0.56 19.68
CA SER A 147 7.01 0.64 20.71
C SER A 147 7.37 -0.72 21.31
N GLU A 148 6.38 -1.61 21.51
CA GLU A 148 6.63 -2.95 22.05
C GLU A 148 7.31 -3.89 21.03
N THR A 149 7.42 -3.48 19.76
CA THR A 149 8.14 -4.20 18.69
C THR A 149 9.23 -3.33 18.06
N ALA A 150 9.72 -2.33 18.81
CA ALA A 150 10.68 -1.36 18.28
C ALA A 150 11.94 -2.08 17.77
N GLY A 151 12.34 -1.74 16.54
CA GLY A 151 13.50 -2.36 15.88
C GLY A 151 13.29 -3.78 15.35
N GLU A 152 12.17 -4.44 15.66
CA GLU A 152 11.94 -5.81 15.21
C GLU A 152 11.54 -5.88 13.73
N VAL A 153 12.22 -6.77 13.00
CA VAL A 153 12.00 -7.01 11.57
C VAL A 153 12.02 -8.52 11.26
N LEU A 154 11.33 -8.93 10.20
CA LEU A 154 11.40 -10.29 9.68
C LEU A 154 12.57 -10.46 8.72
N THR A 155 13.33 -11.53 8.94
CA THR A 155 14.48 -11.90 8.12
C THR A 155 14.37 -13.32 7.59
N PHE A 156 14.99 -13.56 6.43
CA PHE A 156 15.21 -14.88 5.85
C PHE A 156 16.64 -14.95 5.35
N ASN A 157 17.39 -15.99 5.74
CA ASN A 157 18.82 -16.12 5.44
C ASN A 157 19.65 -14.86 5.76
N GLY A 158 19.34 -14.20 6.87
CA GLY A 158 20.07 -13.02 7.35
C GLY A 158 19.70 -11.69 6.68
N SER A 159 18.83 -11.69 5.66
CA SER A 159 18.36 -10.46 5.01
C SER A 159 16.92 -10.13 5.39
N ILE A 160 16.59 -8.83 5.50
CA ILE A 160 15.21 -8.37 5.71
C ILE A 160 14.35 -8.79 4.51
N ILE A 161 13.22 -9.43 4.79
CA ILE A 161 12.35 -9.96 3.74
C ILE A 161 11.60 -8.87 2.97
N GLN A 162 11.10 -9.20 1.78
CA GLN A 162 10.01 -8.44 1.15
C GLN A 162 8.69 -8.79 1.84
N ALA A 163 8.33 -8.03 2.87
CA ALA A 163 7.21 -8.31 3.78
C ALA A 163 5.86 -7.81 3.25
N PHE A 164 5.35 -8.40 2.17
CA PHE A 164 4.07 -8.00 1.59
C PHE A 164 2.87 -8.40 2.47
N TYR A 165 1.86 -7.54 2.56
CA TYR A 165 0.62 -7.81 3.29
C TYR A 165 -0.58 -7.17 2.58
N PHE A 166 -1.78 -7.62 2.94
CA PHE A 166 -3.01 -7.18 2.31
C PHE A 166 -4.23 -7.43 3.21
N SER A 167 -5.38 -6.86 2.84
CA SER A 167 -6.59 -6.86 3.67
C SER A 167 -7.15 -8.27 3.96
N ALA A 168 -7.67 -8.97 2.95
CA ALA A 168 -8.36 -10.25 3.14
C ALA A 168 -7.99 -11.26 2.06
N CYS A 169 -7.77 -12.53 2.41
CA CYS A 169 -7.27 -13.52 1.44
C CYS A 169 -8.39 -14.28 0.73
N GLY A 170 -9.59 -14.31 1.32
CA GLY A 170 -10.69 -15.11 0.81
C GLY A 170 -10.46 -16.62 0.97
N GLY A 171 -9.73 -17.03 2.02
CA GLY A 171 -9.52 -18.43 2.39
C GLY A 171 -8.09 -18.96 2.20
N LYS A 172 -7.27 -18.34 1.34
CA LYS A 172 -5.88 -18.75 1.05
C LYS A 172 -5.01 -17.55 0.62
N THR A 173 -3.83 -17.37 1.20
CA THR A 173 -2.83 -16.36 0.78
C THR A 173 -2.00 -16.87 -0.40
N GLU A 174 -1.38 -15.99 -1.20
CA GLU A 174 -0.76 -16.16 -2.52
C GLU A 174 0.75 -16.36 -2.54
N ALA A 175 1.19 -17.13 -3.55
CA ALA A 175 2.58 -17.39 -3.84
C ALA A 175 3.08 -16.24 -4.71
N SER A 176 4.24 -15.68 -4.39
CA SER A 176 4.71 -14.45 -5.04
C SER A 176 4.89 -14.64 -6.56
N GLU A 177 5.26 -15.83 -7.02
CA GLU A 177 5.43 -16.15 -8.44
C GLU A 177 4.12 -16.09 -9.24
N ASN A 178 2.98 -16.38 -8.60
CA ASN A 178 1.68 -16.33 -9.27
C ASN A 178 1.17 -14.89 -9.47
N VAL A 179 1.71 -13.92 -8.72
CA VAL A 179 1.31 -12.51 -8.81
C VAL A 179 2.34 -11.68 -9.56
N TRP A 180 3.62 -11.90 -9.28
CA TRP A 180 4.72 -11.07 -9.78
C TRP A 180 5.80 -11.85 -10.56
N GLY A 181 5.61 -13.15 -10.79
CA GLY A 181 6.53 -13.99 -11.57
C GLY A 181 7.81 -14.41 -10.84
N ALA A 182 8.13 -13.81 -9.70
CA ALA A 182 9.30 -14.16 -8.89
C ALA A 182 8.92 -15.00 -7.67
N ALA A 183 9.53 -16.18 -7.53
CA ALA A 183 9.33 -17.04 -6.36
C ALA A 183 10.18 -16.56 -5.19
N LEU A 184 9.56 -16.32 -4.04
CA LEU A 184 10.23 -15.98 -2.78
C LEU A 184 9.98 -17.11 -1.78
N PRO A 185 11.03 -17.74 -1.20
CA PRO A 185 10.88 -18.95 -0.38
C PRO A 185 9.95 -18.82 0.82
N TYR A 186 9.81 -17.61 1.37
CA TYR A 186 8.95 -17.27 2.50
C TYR A 186 7.55 -16.76 2.10
N LEU A 187 7.22 -16.74 0.79
CA LEU A 187 5.93 -16.31 0.24
C LEU A 187 5.36 -17.36 -0.71
N LYS A 188 5.11 -18.57 -0.18
CA LYS A 188 4.52 -19.69 -0.94
C LYS A 188 2.99 -19.72 -0.92
N GLY A 189 2.39 -18.87 -0.09
CA GLY A 189 0.97 -18.91 0.22
C GLY A 189 0.63 -19.99 1.25
N VAL A 190 -0.37 -19.72 2.09
CA VAL A 190 -0.88 -20.63 3.12
C VAL A 190 -2.40 -20.65 3.09
N ASP A 191 -3.00 -21.78 3.47
CA ASP A 191 -4.45 -21.85 3.70
C ASP A 191 -4.80 -21.01 4.93
N CYS A 192 -5.78 -20.12 4.83
CA CYS A 192 -6.18 -19.18 5.89
C CYS A 192 -7.70 -19.13 6.04
N GLN A 193 -8.22 -19.94 6.98
CA GLN A 193 -9.65 -19.95 7.31
C GLN A 193 -10.06 -18.74 8.18
N TYR A 194 -9.08 -18.08 8.80
CA TYR A 194 -9.26 -17.02 9.78
C TYR A 194 -9.93 -15.75 9.22
N CYS A 195 -9.72 -15.40 7.95
CA CYS A 195 -10.34 -14.19 7.40
C CYS A 195 -11.80 -14.41 6.99
N LEU A 196 -12.26 -15.65 6.84
CA LEU A 196 -13.59 -15.98 6.33
C LEU A 196 -14.71 -15.60 7.30
N THR A 197 -14.39 -15.36 8.58
CA THR A 197 -15.33 -14.82 9.58
C THR A 197 -15.66 -13.35 9.34
N SER A 198 -14.85 -12.63 8.54
CA SER A 198 -15.04 -11.22 8.24
C SER A 198 -15.83 -11.00 6.96
N THR A 199 -16.80 -10.09 7.00
CA THR A 199 -17.53 -9.59 5.82
C THR A 199 -16.61 -8.91 4.80
N SER A 200 -15.41 -8.49 5.21
CA SER A 200 -14.40 -7.92 4.31
C SER A 200 -13.79 -8.93 3.33
N SER A 201 -14.06 -10.23 3.52
CA SER A 201 -13.60 -11.30 2.64
C SER A 201 -14.47 -11.54 1.42
N VAL A 202 -15.65 -10.93 1.32
CA VAL A 202 -16.57 -11.07 0.17
C VAL A 202 -16.85 -9.69 -0.40
N TRP A 203 -16.97 -9.59 -1.72
CA TRP A 203 -17.35 -8.35 -2.38
C TRP A 203 -18.16 -8.62 -3.66
N GLU A 204 -19.09 -7.71 -3.92
CA GLU A 204 -19.85 -7.64 -5.16
C GLU A 204 -19.60 -6.27 -5.79
N GLN A 205 -19.53 -6.20 -7.11
CA GLN A 205 -19.39 -4.95 -7.85
C GLN A 205 -20.07 -5.08 -9.21
N THR A 206 -20.85 -4.06 -9.60
CA THR A 206 -21.38 -3.97 -10.97
C THR A 206 -20.80 -2.74 -11.65
N LEU A 207 -20.44 -2.88 -12.92
CA LEU A 207 -19.90 -1.80 -13.75
C LEU A 207 -20.51 -1.85 -15.15
N ALA A 208 -20.77 -0.69 -15.74
CA ALA A 208 -21.05 -0.62 -17.16
C ALA A 208 -19.83 -1.09 -17.96
N LEU A 209 -20.04 -1.84 -19.03
CA LEU A 209 -18.95 -2.27 -19.93
C LEU A 209 -18.20 -1.06 -20.50
N LYS A 210 -18.90 0.07 -20.69
CA LYS A 210 -18.30 1.31 -21.15
C LYS A 210 -17.27 1.86 -20.16
N ASP A 211 -17.56 1.82 -18.86
CA ASP A 211 -16.62 2.27 -17.83
C ASP A 211 -15.37 1.36 -17.78
N ILE A 212 -15.56 0.05 -17.96
CA ILE A 212 -14.46 -0.91 -18.03
C ILE A 212 -13.60 -0.63 -19.27
N GLU A 213 -14.21 -0.39 -20.43
CA GLU A 213 -13.53 -0.01 -21.67
C GLU A 213 -12.69 1.25 -21.48
N ASP A 214 -13.27 2.31 -20.92
CA ASP A 214 -12.58 3.59 -20.75
C ASP A 214 -11.38 3.47 -19.79
N ARG A 215 -11.53 2.68 -18.73
CA ARG A 215 -10.43 2.34 -17.80
C ARG A 215 -9.32 1.53 -18.47
N LEU A 216 -9.67 0.52 -19.27
CA LEU A 216 -8.71 -0.27 -20.03
C LEU A 216 -7.96 0.60 -21.06
N ARG A 217 -8.66 1.47 -21.78
CA ARG A 217 -8.04 2.41 -22.72
C ARG A 217 -7.14 3.41 -22.02
N GLY A 218 -7.56 3.94 -20.87
CA GLY A 218 -6.74 4.81 -20.01
C GLY A 218 -5.46 4.12 -19.52
N ALA A 219 -5.49 2.79 -19.34
CA ALA A 219 -4.33 1.97 -19.02
C ALA A 219 -3.49 1.55 -20.24
N GLY A 220 -3.83 2.04 -21.44
CA GLY A 220 -3.08 1.79 -22.68
C GLY A 220 -3.50 0.56 -23.48
N TYR A 221 -4.59 -0.12 -23.11
CA TYR A 221 -5.08 -1.28 -23.87
C TYR A 221 -5.89 -0.83 -25.09
N ASN A 222 -5.66 -1.51 -26.21
CA ASN A 222 -6.34 -1.23 -27.47
C ASN A 222 -7.67 -1.98 -27.58
N VAL A 223 -8.67 -1.57 -26.81
CA VAL A 223 -10.02 -2.16 -26.79
C VAL A 223 -11.07 -1.14 -27.21
N VAL A 224 -12.06 -1.56 -28.00
CA VAL A 224 -13.19 -0.72 -28.45
C VAL A 224 -14.43 -1.59 -28.64
N GLY A 225 -15.57 -1.13 -28.15
CA GLY A 225 -16.84 -1.86 -28.21
C GLY A 225 -16.78 -3.11 -27.36
N VAL A 226 -16.42 -2.99 -26.08
CA VAL A 226 -16.43 -4.14 -25.15
C VAL A 226 -17.86 -4.68 -25.02
N THR A 227 -18.04 -5.97 -25.34
CA THR A 227 -19.34 -6.66 -25.31
C THR A 227 -19.43 -7.72 -24.22
N ASP A 228 -18.30 -8.27 -23.76
CA ASP A 228 -18.26 -9.29 -22.72
C ASP A 228 -16.92 -9.26 -21.96
N ILE A 229 -16.95 -9.75 -20.71
CA ILE A 229 -15.78 -9.94 -19.85
C ILE A 229 -15.91 -11.35 -19.25
N LYS A 230 -14.92 -12.20 -19.49
CA LYS A 230 -14.93 -13.59 -19.03
C LYS A 230 -13.80 -13.86 -18.05
N ALA A 231 -14.15 -14.55 -16.97
CA ALA A 231 -13.17 -15.14 -16.06
C ALA A 231 -12.39 -16.22 -16.81
N GLY A 232 -11.06 -16.07 -16.89
CA GLY A 232 -10.18 -17.03 -17.53
C GLY A 232 -9.79 -18.17 -16.60
N THR A 233 -8.61 -18.74 -16.85
CA THR A 233 -8.07 -19.86 -16.06
C THR A 233 -7.71 -19.41 -14.64
N ARG A 234 -7.90 -20.30 -13.66
CA ARG A 234 -7.45 -20.08 -12.27
C ARG A 234 -6.12 -20.77 -12.03
N ASN A 235 -5.32 -20.22 -11.12
CA ASN A 235 -4.18 -20.93 -10.55
C ASN A 235 -4.67 -21.97 -9.51
N HIS A 236 -3.75 -22.78 -9.01
CA HIS A 236 -4.04 -23.84 -8.03
C HIS A 236 -4.58 -23.34 -6.67
N ARG A 237 -4.63 -22.02 -6.46
CA ARG A 237 -5.14 -21.41 -5.22
C ARG A 237 -6.33 -20.48 -5.47
N GLY A 238 -6.97 -20.59 -6.64
CA GLY A 238 -8.27 -20.01 -6.94
C GLY A 238 -8.24 -18.61 -7.57
N ARG A 239 -7.09 -17.94 -7.65
CA ARG A 239 -7.00 -16.62 -8.31
C ARG A 239 -6.91 -16.76 -9.83
N LEU A 240 -7.55 -15.84 -10.55
CA LEU A 240 -7.51 -15.78 -12.01
C LEU A 240 -6.09 -15.47 -12.50
N LYS A 241 -5.56 -16.34 -13.36
CA LYS A 241 -4.34 -16.07 -14.14
C LYS A 241 -4.63 -15.02 -15.19
N ASN A 242 -5.77 -15.13 -15.88
CA ASN A 242 -6.16 -14.24 -16.95
C ASN A 242 -7.66 -13.88 -16.93
N VAL A 243 -7.98 -12.76 -17.56
CA VAL A 243 -9.32 -12.25 -17.83
C VAL A 243 -9.39 -12.01 -19.34
N LEU A 244 -10.47 -12.48 -19.97
CA LEU A 244 -10.70 -12.29 -21.40
C LEU A 244 -11.66 -11.12 -21.60
N ILE A 245 -11.24 -10.13 -22.38
CA ILE A 245 -12.06 -8.99 -22.78
C ILE A 245 -12.50 -9.23 -24.23
N VAL A 246 -13.80 -9.39 -24.43
CA VAL A 246 -14.39 -9.53 -25.78
C VAL A 246 -14.82 -8.16 -26.25
N SER A 247 -14.35 -7.76 -27.43
CA SER A 247 -14.62 -6.46 -28.00
C SER A 247 -14.85 -6.54 -29.50
N SER A 248 -15.28 -5.44 -30.13
CA SER A 248 -15.37 -5.33 -31.58
C SER A 248 -14.04 -5.54 -32.32
N ARG A 249 -12.89 -5.43 -31.61
CA ARG A 249 -11.55 -5.70 -32.16
C ARG A 249 -11.09 -7.15 -31.98
N GLY A 250 -11.95 -8.00 -31.40
CA GLY A 250 -11.64 -9.38 -31.04
C GLY A 250 -11.44 -9.55 -29.54
N GLU A 251 -10.86 -10.68 -29.17
CA GLU A 251 -10.60 -11.07 -27.79
C GLU A 251 -9.19 -10.65 -27.36
N LEU A 252 -9.11 -9.94 -26.24
CA LEU A 252 -7.85 -9.58 -25.57
C LEU A 252 -7.75 -10.38 -24.26
N SER A 253 -6.66 -11.14 -24.11
CA SER A 253 -6.33 -11.79 -22.84
C SER A 253 -5.35 -10.92 -22.06
N VAL A 254 -5.72 -10.53 -20.85
CA VAL A 254 -4.81 -9.85 -19.89
C VAL A 254 -4.70 -10.68 -18.63
N THR A 255 -3.61 -10.51 -17.88
CA THR A 255 -3.52 -11.15 -16.55
C THR A 255 -4.57 -10.58 -15.60
N GLY A 256 -4.96 -11.37 -14.59
CA GLY A 256 -5.90 -10.91 -13.57
C GLY A 256 -5.43 -9.62 -12.88
N GLU A 257 -4.12 -9.51 -12.63
CA GLU A 257 -3.53 -8.31 -12.00
C GLU A 257 -3.49 -7.10 -12.95
N GLN A 258 -3.19 -7.31 -14.24
CA GLN A 258 -3.29 -6.26 -15.25
C GLN A 258 -4.73 -5.71 -15.37
N PHE A 259 -5.72 -6.60 -15.38
CA PHE A 259 -7.13 -6.20 -15.39
C PHE A 259 -7.48 -5.41 -14.14
N ARG A 260 -7.12 -5.94 -12.96
CA ARG A 260 -7.39 -5.32 -11.66
C ARG A 260 -6.76 -3.94 -11.55
N ARG A 261 -5.51 -3.78 -12.00
CA ARG A 261 -4.81 -2.48 -12.03
C ARG A 261 -5.48 -1.50 -12.99
N ALA A 262 -5.86 -1.94 -14.18
CA ALA A 262 -6.48 -1.09 -15.18
C ALA A 262 -7.87 -0.61 -14.74
N VAL A 263 -8.70 -1.51 -14.20
CA VAL A 263 -10.04 -1.18 -13.70
C VAL A 263 -9.97 -0.41 -12.38
N GLY A 264 -8.99 -0.72 -11.54
CA GLY A 264 -8.70 -0.04 -10.28
C GLY A 264 -8.87 -0.96 -9.07
N TYR A 265 -7.90 -0.91 -8.15
CA TYR A 265 -7.83 -1.79 -6.98
C TYR A 265 -9.00 -1.64 -5.98
N GLY A 266 -9.65 -0.47 -5.95
CA GLY A 266 -10.84 -0.23 -5.12
C GLY A 266 -12.14 -0.74 -5.75
N VAL A 267 -12.15 -1.00 -7.06
CA VAL A 267 -13.32 -1.47 -7.81
C VAL A 267 -13.30 -2.99 -7.89
N VAL A 268 -12.18 -3.55 -8.37
CA VAL A 268 -11.93 -5.00 -8.39
C VAL A 268 -10.99 -5.32 -7.24
N LYS A 269 -11.57 -5.74 -6.10
CA LYS A 269 -10.81 -5.84 -4.85
C LYS A 269 -9.78 -6.96 -4.84
N SER A 270 -9.99 -8.03 -5.60
CA SER A 270 -9.03 -9.13 -5.75
C SER A 270 -9.10 -9.75 -7.16
N THR A 271 -8.17 -10.67 -7.46
CA THR A 271 -8.21 -11.48 -8.68
C THR A 271 -8.96 -12.81 -8.50
N ASN A 272 -9.62 -13.01 -7.35
CA ASN A 272 -10.45 -14.18 -7.10
C ASN A 272 -11.92 -13.77 -7.23
N PHE A 273 -12.43 -13.74 -8.46
CA PHE A 273 -13.82 -13.38 -8.75
C PHE A 273 -14.42 -14.22 -9.86
N SER A 274 -15.74 -14.28 -9.92
CA SER A 274 -16.54 -14.63 -11.10
C SER A 274 -17.18 -13.36 -11.67
N VAL A 275 -17.48 -13.38 -12.96
CA VAL A 275 -18.14 -12.25 -13.65
C VAL A 275 -19.27 -12.78 -14.52
N LYS A 276 -20.38 -12.07 -14.55
CA LYS A 276 -21.50 -12.29 -15.47
C LYS A 276 -21.81 -10.98 -16.19
N VAL A 277 -21.87 -11.04 -17.51
CA VAL A 277 -22.26 -9.88 -18.32
C VAL A 277 -23.71 -10.02 -18.76
N SER A 278 -24.48 -8.96 -18.57
CA SER A 278 -25.88 -8.88 -18.97
C SER A 278 -26.26 -7.42 -19.21
N ARG A 279 -27.03 -7.14 -20.27
CA ARG A 279 -27.59 -5.81 -20.57
C ARG A 279 -26.56 -4.67 -20.54
N GLY A 280 -25.33 -4.93 -20.99
CA GLY A 280 -24.26 -3.91 -21.06
C GLY A 280 -23.53 -3.66 -19.73
N GLU A 281 -23.77 -4.49 -18.71
CA GLU A 281 -23.11 -4.41 -17.41
C GLU A 281 -22.40 -5.72 -17.08
N ALA A 282 -21.27 -5.61 -16.38
CA ALA A 282 -20.53 -6.73 -15.80
C ALA A 282 -20.75 -6.74 -14.27
N SER A 283 -21.35 -7.81 -13.77
CA SER A 283 -21.54 -8.07 -12.34
C SER A 283 -20.45 -9.04 -11.85
N PHE A 284 -19.62 -8.57 -10.92
CA PHE A 284 -18.51 -9.28 -10.32
C PHE A 284 -18.87 -9.75 -8.91
N SER A 285 -18.60 -11.01 -8.63
CA SER A 285 -18.72 -11.62 -7.30
C SER A 285 -17.35 -12.18 -6.92
N GLY A 286 -16.75 -11.70 -5.83
CA GLY A 286 -15.36 -12.01 -5.51
C GLY A 286 -15.07 -12.23 -4.03
N LEU A 287 -13.91 -12.85 -3.81
CA LEU A 287 -13.39 -13.19 -2.50
C LEU A 287 -12.03 -12.54 -2.26
N GLY A 288 -11.81 -12.07 -1.04
CA GLY A 288 -10.61 -11.38 -0.61
C GLY A 288 -10.51 -9.94 -1.12
N ASN A 289 -9.52 -9.23 -0.59
CA ASN A 289 -9.21 -7.84 -0.90
C ASN A 289 -7.68 -7.65 -0.85
N GLY A 290 -7.08 -7.33 -1.99
CA GLY A 290 -5.63 -7.17 -2.17
C GLY A 290 -4.97 -8.24 -3.05
N HIS A 291 -3.66 -8.10 -3.23
CA HIS A 291 -2.84 -8.99 -4.07
C HIS A 291 -2.73 -10.42 -3.51
N GLY A 292 -2.94 -10.59 -2.20
CA GLY A 292 -3.08 -11.90 -1.57
C GLY A 292 -1.80 -12.53 -1.04
N VAL A 293 -0.62 -11.95 -1.29
CA VAL A 293 0.69 -12.53 -0.93
C VAL A 293 1.13 -12.10 0.46
N GLY A 294 1.64 -13.01 1.29
CA GLY A 294 2.13 -12.72 2.64
C GLY A 294 1.02 -12.62 3.68
N LEU A 295 1.06 -11.61 4.57
CA LEU A 295 0.15 -11.51 5.71
C LEU A 295 -1.26 -11.04 5.29
N CYS A 296 -2.27 -11.81 5.68
CA CYS A 296 -3.68 -11.40 5.61
C CYS A 296 -4.06 -10.64 6.88
N GLN A 297 -4.36 -9.34 6.79
CA GLN A 297 -4.68 -8.48 7.94
C GLN A 297 -5.89 -8.98 8.74
N TRP A 298 -7.00 -9.29 8.06
CA TRP A 298 -8.18 -9.84 8.72
C TRP A 298 -7.95 -11.24 9.32
N GLY A 299 -7.12 -12.05 8.67
CA GLY A 299 -6.73 -13.35 9.23
C GLY A 299 -5.78 -13.22 10.42
N SER A 300 -4.88 -12.22 10.42
CA SER A 300 -4.03 -11.86 11.55
C SER A 300 -4.87 -11.41 12.76
N LYS A 301 -5.87 -10.54 12.52
CA LYS A 301 -6.84 -10.14 13.55
C LYS A 301 -7.49 -11.35 14.21
N GLN A 302 -8.08 -12.25 13.42
CA GLN A 302 -8.79 -13.40 13.96
C GLN A 302 -7.83 -14.36 14.68
N ARG A 303 -6.62 -14.62 14.16
CA ARG A 303 -5.61 -15.40 14.90
C ARG A 303 -5.28 -14.76 16.26
N ALA A 304 -5.12 -13.44 16.32
CA ALA A 304 -4.90 -12.77 17.59
C ALA A 304 -6.12 -12.89 18.55
N GLN A 305 -7.34 -12.89 18.02
CA GLN A 305 -8.56 -13.15 18.81
C GLN A 305 -8.62 -14.60 19.31
N ASP A 306 -8.06 -15.54 18.56
CA ASP A 306 -7.95 -16.96 18.92
C ASP A 306 -6.80 -17.22 19.92
N GLY A 307 -6.07 -16.18 20.33
CA GLY A 307 -5.03 -16.24 21.38
C GLY A 307 -3.60 -16.43 20.88
N PHE A 308 -3.36 -16.43 19.56
CA PHE A 308 -2.01 -16.48 19.00
C PHE A 308 -1.29 -15.15 19.19
N ASN A 309 -0.04 -15.20 19.63
CA ASN A 309 0.80 -14.01 19.74
C ASN A 309 1.31 -13.54 18.36
N TYR A 310 1.89 -12.33 18.31
CA TYR A 310 2.36 -11.74 17.05
C TYR A 310 3.45 -12.59 16.35
N GLU A 311 4.33 -13.27 17.08
CA GLU A 311 5.38 -14.12 16.51
C GLU A 311 4.78 -15.37 15.82
N GLU A 312 3.78 -15.99 16.45
CA GLU A 312 3.00 -17.11 15.90
C GLU A 312 2.16 -16.71 14.69
N ILE A 313 1.66 -15.48 14.66
CA ILE A 313 0.97 -14.92 13.49
C ILE A 313 1.95 -14.74 12.33
N LEU A 314 3.12 -14.15 12.59
CA LEU A 314 4.12 -13.86 11.57
C LEU A 314 4.71 -15.15 10.99
N SER A 315 5.14 -16.08 11.84
CA SER A 315 5.68 -17.38 11.42
C SER A 315 4.69 -18.20 10.59
N TYR A 316 3.38 -18.06 10.85
CA TYR A 316 2.34 -18.70 10.04
C TYR A 316 2.23 -18.12 8.62
N TYR A 317 2.27 -16.80 8.46
CA TYR A 317 2.16 -16.17 7.13
C TYR A 317 3.48 -16.14 6.36
N TYR A 318 4.62 -16.19 7.06
CA TYR A 318 5.97 -16.15 6.48
C TYR A 318 6.82 -17.33 6.99
N PRO A 319 6.50 -18.56 6.59
CA PRO A 319 7.15 -19.75 7.09
C PRO A 319 8.66 -19.73 6.80
N GLY A 320 9.46 -20.08 7.81
CA GLY A 320 10.93 -20.12 7.74
C GLY A 320 11.62 -18.76 7.96
N THR A 321 10.85 -17.69 8.22
CA THR A 321 11.42 -16.40 8.62
C THR A 321 11.66 -16.36 10.13
N VAL A 322 12.55 -15.46 10.56
CA VAL A 322 12.83 -15.19 11.97
C VAL A 322 12.78 -13.70 12.27
N ILE A 323 12.25 -13.34 13.44
CA ILE A 323 12.30 -11.98 13.95
C ILE A 323 13.73 -11.71 14.43
N LYS A 324 14.26 -10.54 14.05
CA LYS A 324 15.55 -10.03 14.53
C LYS A 324 15.44 -8.55 14.87
N GLN A 325 16.34 -8.10 15.73
CA GLN A 325 16.55 -6.67 15.91
C GLN A 325 17.29 -6.09 14.70
N PHE A 326 16.80 -4.98 14.17
CA PHE A 326 17.37 -4.33 12.99
C PHE A 326 18.84 -3.94 13.21
N SER A 327 19.21 -3.55 14.43
CA SER A 327 20.59 -3.24 14.84
C SER A 327 21.55 -4.42 14.74
N GLU A 328 21.05 -5.66 14.67
CA GLU A 328 21.86 -6.88 14.57
C GLU A 328 22.07 -7.35 13.12
N ILE A 329 21.40 -6.70 12.16
CA ILE A 329 21.50 -7.02 10.74
C ILE A 329 22.68 -6.26 10.15
N ARG A 330 23.62 -7.00 9.57
CA ARG A 330 24.83 -6.48 8.94
C ARG A 330 24.60 -6.07 7.48
#